data_AF-A0A7W1M0L6-F1
#
_entry.id   AF-A0A7W1M0L6-F1
#
_cell.length_a   1.000
_cell.length_b   1.000
_cell.length_c   1.000
_cell.angle_alpha   90.00
_cell.angle_beta   90.00
_cell.angle_gamma   90.00
#
_symmetry.space_group_name_H-M   'P 1'
#
loop_
_entity.id
_entity.type
_entity.pdbx_description
1 polymer ?
#
loop_
_entity_poly.entity_id
_entity_poly.type
_entity_poly.pdbx_seq_one_letter_code
_entity_poly.pdbx_strand_id
1 'polypeptide(L)'
;TGSGCISVAILHERASARAVGLDISTRALRVAARNAAHHNVAARLNLIASDCFAGLDCSHPRFTMIVSNPPYVTEDALSGLQREVRDHEPRVALTPGSDGLRIIRKLLKDAPRYLLPGGHLLLEIGFDQHTAITQLIDARVWTLLAIHKDLQGIPRTVALKKK
;
A
#
# COMPACT_ATOMS: atom_id res chain seq x y z
N THR A 1 -1.16 -1.58 -6.40
CA THR A 1 -2.59 -1.94 -6.46
C THR A 1 -2.78 -3.45 -6.61
N GLY A 2 -1.89 -4.13 -7.33
CA GLY A 2 -1.98 -5.55 -7.61
C GLY A 2 -3.25 -5.89 -8.38
N SER A 3 -3.98 -6.88 -7.89
CA SER A 3 -5.29 -7.27 -8.40
C SER A 3 -6.40 -6.25 -8.09
N GLY A 4 -6.10 -5.16 -7.38
CA GLY A 4 -7.08 -4.18 -6.94
C GLY A 4 -7.87 -4.60 -5.70
N CYS A 5 -7.51 -5.71 -5.04
CA CYS A 5 -8.25 -6.28 -3.90
C CYS A 5 -8.64 -5.25 -2.83
N ILE A 6 -7.67 -4.46 -2.35
CA ILE A 6 -7.92 -3.44 -1.32
C ILE A 6 -8.84 -2.33 -1.85
N SER A 7 -8.53 -1.75 -3.01
CA SER A 7 -9.31 -0.64 -3.58
C SER A 7 -10.73 -1.06 -3.95
N VAL A 8 -10.90 -2.26 -4.53
CA VAL A 8 -12.20 -2.79 -4.93
C VAL A 8 -13.05 -3.09 -3.69
N ALA A 9 -12.47 -3.72 -2.66
CA ALA A 9 -13.17 -3.98 -1.40
C ALA A 9 -13.64 -2.66 -0.73
N ILE A 10 -12.76 -1.66 -0.63
CA ILE A 10 -13.13 -0.35 -0.06
C ILE A 10 -14.27 0.30 -0.86
N LEU A 11 -14.17 0.30 -2.19
CA LEU A 11 -15.22 0.90 -3.03
C LEU A 11 -16.53 0.13 -2.96
N HIS A 12 -16.49 -1.19 -2.80
CA HIS A 12 -17.68 -2.02 -2.63
C HIS A 12 -18.39 -1.69 -1.31
N GLU A 13 -17.66 -1.60 -0.20
CA GLU A 13 -18.18 -1.29 1.14
C GLU A 13 -18.56 0.18 1.36
N ARG A 14 -18.07 1.08 0.50
CA ARG A 14 -18.27 2.53 0.61
C ARG A 14 -18.71 3.11 -0.73
N ALA A 15 -20.02 3.18 -0.95
CA ALA A 15 -20.64 3.66 -2.19
C ALA A 15 -20.23 5.11 -2.55
N SER A 16 -20.01 5.97 -1.55
CA SER A 16 -19.59 7.37 -1.76
C SER A 16 -18.09 7.54 -1.98
N ALA A 17 -17.28 6.49 -1.77
CA ALA A 17 -15.84 6.57 -1.95
C ALA A 17 -15.47 6.56 -3.45
N ARG A 18 -14.37 7.23 -3.75
CA ARG A 18 -13.66 7.18 -5.04
C ARG A 18 -12.19 6.87 -4.74
N ALA A 19 -11.54 6.15 -5.64
CA ALA A 19 -10.16 5.73 -5.43
C ALA A 19 -9.31 5.93 -6.69
N VAL A 20 -8.02 6.09 -6.45
CA VAL A 20 -6.98 6.01 -7.48
C VAL A 20 -6.08 4.82 -7.13
N GLY A 21 -5.99 3.83 -8.01
CA GLY A 21 -5.11 2.68 -7.87
C GLY A 21 -3.83 2.87 -8.67
N LEU A 22 -2.68 2.80 -7.98
CA LEU A 22 -1.36 2.94 -8.59
C LEU A 22 -0.65 1.60 -8.62
N ASP A 23 0.00 1.29 -9.74
CA ASP A 23 0.86 0.11 -9.86
C ASP A 23 1.92 0.28 -10.94
N ILE A 24 3.12 -0.26 -10.74
CA ILE A 24 4.16 -0.25 -11.77
C ILE A 24 3.84 -1.25 -12.89
N SER A 25 3.06 -2.29 -12.60
CA SER A 25 2.71 -3.34 -13.54
C SER A 25 1.40 -3.03 -14.26
N THR A 26 1.50 -2.72 -15.56
CA THR A 26 0.33 -2.56 -16.43
C THR A 26 -0.52 -3.85 -16.52
N ARG A 27 0.12 -5.03 -16.38
CA ARG A 27 -0.60 -6.31 -16.28
C ARG A 27 -1.45 -6.38 -15.02
N ALA A 28 -0.92 -5.94 -13.88
CA ALA A 28 -1.68 -5.89 -12.62
C ALA A 28 -2.87 -4.93 -12.74
N LEU A 29 -2.68 -3.76 -13.34
CA LEU A 29 -3.77 -2.80 -13.61
C LEU A 29 -4.90 -3.39 -14.46
N ARG A 30 -4.58 -4.22 -15.47
CA ARG A 30 -5.63 -4.91 -16.25
C ARG A 30 -6.43 -5.90 -15.40
N VAL A 31 -5.78 -6.59 -14.45
CA VAL A 31 -6.48 -7.46 -13.49
C VAL A 31 -7.37 -6.63 -12.59
N ALA A 32 -6.85 -5.53 -12.03
CA ALA A 32 -7.61 -4.62 -11.19
C ALA A 32 -8.84 -4.03 -11.91
N ALA A 33 -8.70 -3.66 -13.19
CA ALA A 33 -9.81 -3.16 -14.00
C ALA A 33 -10.91 -4.21 -14.17
N ARG A 34 -10.55 -5.47 -14.46
CA ARG A 34 -11.52 -6.57 -14.57
C ARG A 34 -12.25 -6.83 -13.24
N ASN A 35 -11.53 -6.85 -12.13
CA ASN A 35 -12.13 -7.01 -10.82
C ASN A 35 -13.05 -5.84 -10.45
N ALA A 36 -12.65 -4.60 -10.76
CA ALA A 36 -13.49 -3.44 -10.53
C ALA A 36 -14.78 -3.47 -11.36
N ALA A 37 -14.73 -3.97 -12.60
CA ALA A 37 -15.92 -4.18 -13.42
C ALA A 37 -16.81 -5.28 -12.84
N HIS A 38 -16.24 -6.43 -12.48
CA HIS A 38 -16.95 -7.56 -11.87
C HIS A 38 -17.73 -7.17 -10.61
N HIS A 39 -17.16 -6.29 -9.78
CA HIS A 39 -17.78 -5.80 -8.55
C HIS A 39 -18.57 -4.49 -8.71
N ASN A 40 -18.82 -4.03 -9.95
CA ASN A 40 -19.58 -2.81 -10.25
C ASN A 40 -19.03 -1.51 -9.62
N VAL A 41 -17.71 -1.40 -9.49
CA VAL A 41 -17.04 -0.21 -8.92
C VAL A 41 -16.13 0.52 -9.91
N ALA A 42 -16.05 0.07 -11.16
CA ALA A 42 -15.16 0.64 -12.18
C ALA A 42 -15.31 2.15 -12.37
N ALA A 43 -16.54 2.69 -12.36
CA ALA A 43 -16.79 4.13 -12.51
C ALA A 43 -16.19 5.01 -11.39
N ARG A 44 -15.82 4.41 -10.25
CA ARG A 44 -15.26 5.09 -9.08
C ARG A 44 -13.78 4.77 -8.83
N LEU A 45 -13.16 3.96 -9.68
CA LEU A 45 -11.75 3.57 -9.60
C LEU A 45 -10.98 4.09 -10.82
N ASN A 46 -10.07 5.03 -10.62
CA ASN A 46 -9.11 5.43 -11.64
C ASN A 46 -7.81 4.63 -11.48
N LEU A 47 -7.28 4.02 -12.54
CA LEU A 47 -6.07 3.19 -12.49
C LEU A 47 -4.94 3.86 -13.27
N ILE A 48 -3.77 3.99 -12.65
CA ILE A 48 -2.61 4.70 -13.23
C ILE A 48 -1.36 3.84 -13.10
N ALA A 49 -0.63 3.67 -14.20
CA ALA A 49 0.69 3.05 -14.20
C ALA A 49 1.71 4.01 -13.55
N SER A 50 2.28 3.62 -12.42
CA SER A 50 3.11 4.50 -11.59
C SER A 50 4.00 3.73 -10.64
N ASP A 51 5.26 4.16 -10.49
CA ASP A 51 6.10 3.79 -9.35
C ASP A 51 5.75 4.66 -8.14
N CYS A 52 5.05 4.07 -7.17
CA CYS A 52 4.45 4.78 -6.04
C CYS A 52 3.67 6.00 -6.56
N PHE A 53 4.06 7.22 -6.16
CA PHE A 53 3.36 8.45 -6.50
C PHE A 53 3.87 9.15 -7.78
N ALA A 54 4.82 8.57 -8.53
CA ALA A 54 5.46 9.25 -9.66
C ALA A 54 4.48 9.67 -10.79
N GLY A 55 3.42 8.90 -11.00
CA GLY A 55 2.35 9.20 -11.96
C GLY A 55 1.26 10.12 -11.42
N LEU A 56 1.39 10.64 -10.19
CA LEU A 56 0.43 11.58 -9.61
C LEU A 56 0.98 12.99 -9.59
N ASP A 57 0.15 13.92 -10.08
CA ASP A 57 0.35 15.34 -9.87
C ASP A 57 0.28 15.67 -8.37
N CYS A 58 1.28 16.41 -7.89
CA CYS A 58 1.44 16.82 -6.50
C CYS A 58 1.05 18.28 -6.26
N SER A 59 0.46 18.97 -7.23
CA SER A 59 0.07 20.38 -7.13
C SER A 59 -0.89 20.64 -5.97
N HIS A 60 -1.75 19.66 -5.62
CA HIS A 60 -2.70 19.78 -4.51
C HIS A 60 -2.87 18.44 -3.79
N PRO A 61 -2.91 18.42 -2.44
CA PRO A 61 -3.33 17.25 -1.68
C PRO A 61 -4.80 16.93 -1.98
N ARG A 62 -5.11 15.66 -2.23
CA ARG A 62 -6.43 15.24 -2.74
C ARG A 62 -7.03 14.03 -2.02
N PHE A 63 -6.27 13.37 -1.14
CA PHE A 63 -6.73 12.13 -0.52
C PHE A 63 -6.97 12.31 0.98
N THR A 64 -8.07 11.75 1.47
CA THR A 64 -8.35 11.59 2.90
C THR A 64 -7.65 10.36 3.48
N MET A 65 -7.31 9.39 2.64
CA MET A 65 -6.67 8.15 3.03
C MET A 65 -5.78 7.62 1.89
N ILE A 66 -4.62 7.09 2.25
CA ILE A 66 -3.74 6.29 1.40
C ILE A 66 -3.59 4.92 2.05
N VAL A 67 -3.76 3.87 1.26
CA VAL A 67 -3.61 2.48 1.71
C VAL A 67 -2.62 1.78 0.81
N SER A 68 -1.73 0.98 1.39
CA SER A 68 -0.78 0.19 0.62
C SER A 68 -0.48 -1.13 1.31
N ASN A 69 -0.49 -2.20 0.53
CA ASN A 69 0.24 -3.42 0.83
C ASN A 69 1.48 -3.46 -0.10
N PRO A 70 2.60 -2.83 0.28
CA PRO A 70 3.81 -2.80 -0.54
C PRO A 70 4.57 -4.13 -0.46
N PRO A 71 5.46 -4.43 -1.42
CA PRO A 71 6.39 -5.55 -1.27
C PRO A 71 7.25 -5.33 -0.02
N TYR A 72 7.24 -6.29 0.91
CA TYR A 72 7.91 -6.22 2.21
C TYR A 72 8.92 -7.34 2.45
N VAL A 73 9.07 -8.31 1.55
CA VAL A 73 10.00 -9.43 1.72
C VAL A 73 11.43 -8.93 1.58
N THR A 74 12.33 -9.29 2.50
CA THR A 74 13.76 -8.99 2.39
C THR A 74 14.41 -9.89 1.34
N GLU A 75 15.56 -9.50 0.80
CA GLU A 75 16.25 -10.30 -0.21
C GLU A 75 16.70 -11.67 0.35
N ASP A 76 17.09 -11.70 1.62
CA ASP A 76 17.48 -12.91 2.36
C ASP A 76 16.30 -13.83 2.69
N ALA A 77 15.07 -13.30 2.82
CA ALA A 77 13.89 -14.09 3.10
C ALA A 77 13.29 -14.77 1.85
N LEU A 78 13.73 -14.37 0.63
CA LEU A 78 13.23 -14.94 -0.62
C LEU A 78 13.47 -16.46 -0.73
N SER A 79 14.57 -16.97 -0.16
CA SER A 79 14.87 -18.40 -0.18
C SER A 79 13.97 -19.23 0.73
N GLY A 80 13.38 -18.61 1.76
CA GLY A 80 12.51 -19.26 2.75
C GLY A 80 11.01 -19.12 2.51
N LEU A 81 10.59 -18.44 1.43
CA LEU A 81 9.18 -18.32 1.07
C LEU A 81 8.58 -19.69 0.70
N GLN A 82 7.27 -19.87 1.00
CA GLN A 82 6.51 -21.00 0.51
C GLN A 82 6.68 -21.14 -1.00
N ARG A 83 6.77 -22.38 -1.49
CA ARG A 83 7.12 -22.70 -2.88
C ARG A 83 6.19 -21.98 -3.86
N GLU A 84 4.90 -21.90 -3.53
CA GLU A 84 3.91 -21.23 -4.36
C GLU A 84 4.18 -19.72 -4.48
N VAL A 85 4.59 -19.08 -3.39
CA VAL A 85 4.91 -17.64 -3.38
C VAL A 85 6.24 -17.38 -4.10
N ARG A 86 7.26 -18.19 -3.84
CA ARG A 86 8.58 -18.04 -4.48
C ARG A 86 8.53 -18.26 -5.99
N ASP A 87 7.75 -19.27 -6.43
CA ASP A 87 7.79 -19.75 -7.81
C ASP A 87 6.67 -19.12 -8.69
N HIS A 88 5.61 -18.52 -8.10
CA HIS A 88 4.50 -17.94 -8.87
C HIS A 88 4.25 -16.42 -8.67
N GLU A 89 4.77 -15.76 -7.63
CA GLU A 89 4.65 -14.31 -7.47
C GLU A 89 5.81 -13.56 -8.18
N PRO A 90 5.54 -12.46 -8.92
CA PRO A 90 6.60 -11.68 -9.54
C PRO A 90 7.56 -11.12 -8.47
N ARG A 91 8.89 -11.24 -8.66
CA ARG A 91 9.90 -10.75 -7.71
C ARG A 91 9.69 -9.30 -7.23
N VAL A 92 9.26 -8.42 -8.13
CA VAL A 92 8.93 -7.01 -7.83
C VAL A 92 7.76 -6.81 -6.86
N ALA A 93 6.89 -7.82 -6.74
CA ALA A 93 5.79 -7.87 -5.78
C ALA A 93 6.20 -8.46 -4.43
N LEU A 94 7.37 -9.14 -4.37
CA LEU A 94 7.87 -9.78 -3.16
C LEU A 94 8.87 -8.89 -2.42
N THR A 95 9.96 -8.47 -3.09
CA THR A 95 11.03 -7.71 -2.42
C THR A 95 11.31 -6.36 -3.08
N PRO A 96 11.54 -5.30 -2.29
CA PRO A 96 12.12 -4.08 -2.80
C PRO A 96 13.66 -4.05 -2.72
N GLY A 97 14.32 -5.14 -2.27
CA GLY A 97 15.77 -5.28 -2.04
C GLY A 97 16.20 -4.90 -0.62
N SER A 98 17.38 -5.38 -0.16
CA SER A 98 17.99 -5.07 1.15
C SER A 98 17.12 -5.46 2.37
N ASP A 99 16.78 -4.49 3.24
CA ASP A 99 16.03 -4.67 4.49
C ASP A 99 14.50 -4.78 4.30
N GLY A 100 14.00 -4.79 3.05
CA GLY A 100 12.57 -4.87 2.76
C GLY A 100 11.78 -3.58 3.03
N LEU A 101 12.42 -2.50 3.49
CA LEU A 101 11.76 -1.27 3.94
C LEU A 101 11.83 -0.13 2.92
N ARG A 102 12.50 -0.30 1.78
CA ARG A 102 12.71 0.76 0.78
C ARG A 102 11.40 1.44 0.35
N ILE A 103 10.37 0.66 0.02
CA ILE A 103 9.08 1.22 -0.40
C ILE A 103 8.35 1.87 0.77
N ILE A 104 8.43 1.27 1.97
CA ILE A 104 7.84 1.85 3.19
C ILE A 104 8.46 3.21 3.51
N ARG A 105 9.80 3.34 3.43
CA ARG A 105 10.50 4.63 3.57
C ARG A 105 10.00 5.66 2.57
N LYS A 106 9.85 5.27 1.29
CA LYS A 106 9.31 6.15 0.24
C LYS A 106 7.88 6.60 0.55
N LEU A 107 7.02 5.68 1.00
CA LEU A 107 5.63 5.98 1.38
C LEU A 107 5.55 6.93 2.59
N LEU A 108 6.30 6.66 3.65
CA LEU A 108 6.34 7.52 4.85
C LEU A 108 6.80 8.96 4.52
N LYS A 109 7.75 9.10 3.58
CA LYS A 109 8.28 10.38 3.13
C LYS A 109 7.32 11.14 2.21
N ASP A 110 6.75 10.46 1.21
CA ASP A 110 6.08 11.12 0.09
C ASP A 110 4.55 11.24 0.28
N ALA A 111 3.92 10.29 0.98
CA ALA A 111 2.46 10.30 1.22
C ALA A 111 1.90 11.60 1.82
N PRO A 112 2.60 12.32 2.74
CA PRO A 112 2.10 13.58 3.28
C PRO A 112 1.81 14.63 2.21
N ARG A 113 2.50 14.61 1.07
CA ARG A 113 2.30 15.57 -0.03
C ARG A 113 0.94 15.40 -0.72
N TYR A 114 0.36 14.20 -0.63
CA TYR A 114 -0.88 13.84 -1.32
C TYR A 114 -2.09 13.76 -0.37
N LEU A 115 -1.85 13.68 0.94
CA LEU A 115 -2.89 13.66 1.97
C LEU A 115 -3.35 15.07 2.38
N LEU A 116 -4.66 15.22 2.56
CA LEU A 116 -5.26 16.35 3.27
C LEU A 116 -4.76 16.37 4.74
N PRO A 117 -4.74 17.54 5.40
CA PRO A 117 -4.49 17.61 6.85
C PRO A 117 -5.42 16.67 7.61
N GLY A 118 -4.88 15.91 8.57
CA GLY A 118 -5.63 14.88 9.28
C GLY A 118 -5.97 13.62 8.47
N GLY A 119 -5.49 13.50 7.23
CA GLY A 119 -5.63 12.30 6.40
C GLY A 119 -4.80 11.12 6.92
N HIS A 120 -5.16 9.92 6.48
CA HIS A 120 -4.63 8.67 7.04
C HIS A 120 -3.72 7.92 6.07
N LEU A 121 -2.69 7.26 6.60
CA LEU A 121 -1.87 6.30 5.88
C LEU A 121 -1.94 4.95 6.58
N LEU A 122 -2.39 3.92 5.86
CA LEU A 122 -2.42 2.54 6.34
C LEU A 122 -1.47 1.69 5.51
N LEU A 123 -0.51 1.04 6.17
CA LEU A 123 0.51 0.21 5.53
C LEU A 123 0.44 -1.21 6.07
N GLU A 124 0.32 -2.20 5.18
CA GLU A 124 0.65 -3.58 5.52
C GLU A 124 2.18 -3.72 5.66
N ILE A 125 2.62 -4.53 6.62
CA ILE A 125 4.03 -4.68 7.00
C ILE A 125 4.39 -6.16 7.21
N GLY A 126 5.67 -6.49 7.05
CA GLY A 126 6.21 -7.80 7.43
C GLY A 126 6.10 -8.05 8.94
N PHE A 127 6.06 -9.34 9.34
CA PHE A 127 5.79 -9.76 10.73
C PHE A 127 6.83 -9.24 11.73
N ASP A 128 8.08 -9.04 11.28
CA ASP A 128 9.24 -8.59 12.04
C ASP A 128 9.56 -7.10 11.83
N GLN A 129 8.83 -6.39 10.97
CA GLN A 129 9.20 -5.03 10.56
C GLN A 129 8.66 -3.92 11.48
N HIS A 130 7.72 -4.23 12.36
CA HIS A 130 6.98 -3.22 13.14
C HIS A 130 7.90 -2.31 13.99
N THR A 131 8.95 -2.86 14.62
CA THR A 131 9.91 -2.08 15.40
C THR A 131 10.69 -1.10 14.52
N ALA A 132 11.25 -1.58 13.41
CA ALA A 132 12.02 -0.74 12.48
C ALA A 132 11.16 0.35 11.85
N ILE A 133 9.92 0.03 11.47
CA ILE A 133 8.97 1.00 10.92
C ILE A 133 8.63 2.07 11.94
N THR A 134 8.44 1.71 13.21
CA THR A 134 8.14 2.67 14.28
C THR A 134 9.26 3.71 14.43
N GLN A 135 10.51 3.29 14.28
CA GLN A 135 11.68 4.18 14.32
C GLN A 135 11.79 5.10 13.08
N LEU A 136 11.20 4.70 11.95
CA LEU A 136 11.18 5.51 10.72
C LEU A 136 10.08 6.58 10.71
N ILE A 137 9.13 6.55 11.64
CA ILE A 137 8.03 7.51 11.69
C ILE A 137 8.56 8.85 12.21
N ASP A 138 8.56 9.87 11.36
CA ASP A 138 8.81 11.25 11.79
C ASP A 138 7.59 11.80 12.56
N ALA A 139 7.73 11.90 13.88
CA ALA A 139 6.69 12.40 14.77
C ALA A 139 6.31 13.88 14.52
N ARG A 140 7.07 14.63 13.72
CA ARG A 140 6.69 16.00 13.29
C ARG A 140 5.65 15.98 12.18
N VAL A 141 5.63 14.91 11.39
CA VAL A 141 4.73 14.75 10.23
C VAL A 141 3.55 13.85 10.56
N TRP A 142 3.80 12.80 11.34
CA TRP A 142 2.84 11.74 11.59
C TRP A 142 2.51 11.61 13.07
N THR A 143 1.26 11.22 13.33
CA THR A 143 0.83 10.64 14.59
C THR A 143 0.62 9.14 14.38
N LEU A 144 1.35 8.29 15.11
CA LEU A 144 1.09 6.86 15.15
C LEU A 144 -0.22 6.60 15.90
N LEU A 145 -1.23 6.10 15.19
CA LEU A 145 -2.54 5.81 15.79
C LEU A 145 -2.57 4.41 16.39
N ALA A 146 -2.13 3.41 15.63
CA ALA A 146 -2.18 2.01 16.03
C ALA A 146 -1.25 1.14 15.19
N ILE A 147 -0.88 0.00 15.75
CA ILE A 147 -0.34 -1.16 15.02
C ILE A 147 -1.33 -2.30 15.22
N HIS A 148 -2.08 -2.64 14.18
CA HIS A 148 -3.09 -3.69 14.23
C HIS A 148 -2.47 -5.05 13.98
N LYS A 149 -2.92 -6.02 14.76
CA LYS A 149 -2.59 -7.43 14.59
C LYS A 149 -3.55 -8.09 13.62
N ASP A 150 -3.06 -9.06 12.86
CA ASP A 150 -3.91 -9.96 12.07
C ASP A 150 -4.63 -10.97 12.99
N LEU A 151 -5.42 -11.88 12.40
CA LEU A 151 -6.18 -12.89 13.15
C LEU A 151 -5.30 -13.89 13.91
N GLN A 152 -4.01 -13.96 13.60
CA GLN A 152 -3.03 -14.80 14.30
C GLN A 152 -2.30 -14.03 15.41
N GLY A 153 -2.68 -12.77 15.65
CA GLY A 153 -2.06 -11.93 16.67
C GLY A 153 -0.72 -11.30 16.23
N ILE A 154 -0.39 -11.36 14.94
CA ILE A 154 0.89 -10.84 14.41
C ILE A 154 0.70 -9.38 13.97
N PRO A 155 1.56 -8.44 14.38
CA PRO A 155 1.55 -7.07 13.87
C PRO A 155 1.61 -7.04 12.34
N ARG A 156 0.59 -6.47 11.70
CA ARG A 156 0.44 -6.53 10.24
C ARG A 156 0.12 -5.20 9.60
N THR A 157 -0.54 -4.29 10.31
CA THR A 157 -0.94 -3.00 9.73
C THR A 157 -0.56 -1.84 10.63
N VAL A 158 0.19 -0.89 10.10
CA VAL A 158 0.50 0.39 10.77
C VAL A 158 -0.47 1.45 10.28
N ALA A 159 -1.12 2.14 11.22
CA ALA A 159 -2.06 3.24 10.94
C ALA A 159 -1.48 4.57 11.44
N LEU A 160 -1.33 5.52 10.52
CA LEU A 160 -0.79 6.86 10.78
C LEU A 160 -1.80 7.92 10.40
N LYS A 161 -1.76 9.05 11.10
CA LYS A 161 -2.49 10.27 10.76
C LYS A 161 -1.50 11.38 10.45
N LYS A 162 -1.68 12.06 9.32
CA LYS A 162 -0.93 13.26 8.96
C LYS A 162 -1.32 14.39 9.91
N LYS A 163 -0.32 15.04 10.52
CA LYS A 163 -0.50 16.23 11.34
C LYS A 163 -0.91 17.45 10.52
#